data_AF-A0A379XVX7-F1
#
_entry.id   AF-A0A379XVX7-F1
#
_cell.length_a   1.000
_cell.length_b   1.000
_cell.length_c   1.000
_cell.angle_alpha   90.00
_cell.angle_beta   90.00
_cell.angle_gamma   90.00
#
_symmetry.space_group_name_H-M   'P 1'
#
loop_
_entity.id
_entity.type
_entity.pdbx_description
1 polymer ?
#
loop_
_entity_poly.entity_id
_entity_poly.type
_entity_poly.pdbx_seq_one_letter_code
_entity_poly.pdbx_strand_id
1 'polypeptide(L)'
;MVVKNSLPVAVDIHLQDCVLSSGSGAEATTITKAKVTFTSANADATTSLLKNTAEGNYGGAGNVGVRLLTEGLANVTMGTEVPVDLVAENSYQVLKFKARMERVATGTDATAGNVATDVNYVLAYE
;
A
#
# COMPACT_ATOMS: atom_id res chain seq x y z
N MET A 1 -16.64 -0.30 -22.21
CA MET A 1 -17.11 -0.05 -20.84
C MET A 1 -15.96 0.59 -20.07
N VAL A 2 -16.09 1.86 -19.65
CA VAL A 2 -15.03 2.55 -18.90
C VAL A 2 -15.12 2.10 -17.44
N VAL A 3 -14.06 1.49 -16.91
CA VAL A 3 -13.97 1.15 -15.49
C VAL A 3 -13.87 2.45 -14.72
N LYS A 4 -14.92 2.81 -13.96
CA LYS A 4 -14.94 4.02 -13.12
C LYS A 4 -14.34 3.67 -11.76
N ASN A 5 -13.11 4.12 -11.53
CA ASN A 5 -12.43 4.05 -10.24
C ASN A 5 -12.45 5.43 -9.58
N SER A 6 -12.30 5.49 -8.25
CA SER A 6 -12.03 6.78 -7.62
C SER A 6 -10.66 7.32 -8.04
N LEU A 7 -10.47 8.62 -7.85
CA LEU A 7 -9.13 9.19 -7.92
C LEU A 7 -8.24 8.57 -6.83
N PRO A 8 -6.95 8.31 -7.12
CA PRO A 8 -6.00 7.87 -6.11
C PRO A 8 -5.76 8.95 -5.05
N VAL A 9 -5.63 8.52 -3.80
CA VAL A 9 -5.23 9.32 -2.64
C VAL A 9 -3.88 8.85 -2.13
N ALA A 10 -3.10 9.73 -1.49
CA ALA A 10 -1.77 9.42 -1.00
C ALA A 10 -1.81 8.50 0.24
N VAL A 11 -0.84 7.58 0.32
CA VAL A 11 -0.54 6.72 1.46
C VAL A 11 0.97 6.83 1.71
N ASP A 12 1.34 7.73 2.61
CA ASP A 12 2.73 8.12 2.81
C ASP A 12 3.30 7.49 4.09
N ILE A 13 4.35 6.69 3.95
CA ILE A 13 5.09 6.12 5.07
C ILE A 13 6.27 7.04 5.36
N HIS A 14 6.26 7.65 6.55
CA HIS A 14 7.26 8.62 6.96
C HIS A 14 8.35 7.90 7.76
N LEU A 15 9.56 7.86 7.22
CA LEU A 15 10.74 7.35 7.90
C LEU A 15 11.47 8.51 8.57
N GLN A 16 11.75 8.35 9.86
CA GLN A 16 12.54 9.30 10.67
C GLN A 16 13.82 8.61 11.13
N ASP A 17 14.86 9.40 11.37
CA ASP A 17 16.19 8.94 11.76
C ASP A 17 16.78 7.89 10.78
N CYS A 18 16.49 8.07 9.48
CA CYS A 18 16.76 7.09 8.42
C CYS A 18 18.20 7.14 7.86
N VAL A 19 19.15 7.69 8.61
CA VAL A 19 20.59 7.52 8.31
C VAL A 19 21.02 6.16 8.83
N LEU A 20 20.75 5.14 8.03
CA LEU A 20 20.88 3.75 8.44
C LEU A 20 22.24 3.21 8.04
N SER A 21 22.89 2.51 8.98
CA SER A 21 24.10 1.75 8.73
C SER A 21 24.00 0.37 9.36
N SER A 22 24.60 -0.62 8.70
CA SER A 22 24.75 -1.97 9.24
C SER A 22 26.19 -2.18 9.71
N GLY A 23 26.37 -2.74 10.91
CA GLY A 23 27.68 -2.90 11.54
C GLY A 23 28.11 -1.71 12.41
N SER A 24 29.37 -1.70 12.83
CA SER A 24 29.94 -0.64 13.67
C SER A 24 31.39 -0.34 13.29
N GLY A 25 31.85 0.88 13.60
CA GLY A 25 33.21 1.32 13.31
C GLY A 25 33.47 1.54 11.82
N ALA A 26 34.73 1.36 11.40
CA ALA A 26 35.17 1.65 10.03
C ALA A 26 34.57 0.73 8.94
N GLU A 27 33.95 -0.38 9.34
CA GLU A 27 33.34 -1.37 8.45
C GLU A 27 31.82 -1.21 8.31
N ALA A 28 31.25 -0.13 8.88
CA ALA A 28 29.82 0.13 8.78
C ALA A 28 29.43 0.36 7.32
N THR A 29 28.45 -0.41 6.83
CA THR A 29 27.91 -0.25 5.48
C THR A 29 26.66 0.62 5.52
N THR A 30 26.60 1.60 4.63
CA THR A 30 25.43 2.47 4.52
C THR A 30 24.28 1.71 3.86
N ILE A 31 23.14 1.68 4.54
CA ILE A 31 21.90 1.12 4.02
C ILE A 31 21.30 2.14 3.05
N THR A 32 21.05 1.71 1.83
CA THR A 32 20.56 2.60 0.75
C THR A 32 19.29 2.08 0.10
N LYS A 33 18.74 0.97 0.60
CA LYS A 33 17.52 0.38 0.06
C LYS A 33 16.63 -0.13 1.17
N ALA A 34 15.35 -0.15 0.88
CA ALA A 34 14.35 -0.83 1.68
C ALA A 34 13.39 -1.58 0.78
N LYS A 35 12.79 -2.62 1.32
CA LYS A 35 11.69 -3.34 0.70
C LYS A 35 10.45 -3.20 1.57
N VAL A 36 9.37 -2.75 0.95
CA VAL A 36 8.06 -2.64 1.60
C VAL A 36 7.20 -3.82 1.17
N THR A 37 6.70 -4.58 2.13
CA THR A 37 5.79 -5.70 1.85
C THR A 37 4.46 -5.43 2.52
N PHE A 38 3.40 -5.28 1.73
CA PHE A 38 2.03 -5.12 2.24
C PHE A 38 1.34 -6.47 2.39
N THR A 39 0.63 -6.68 3.49
CA THR A 39 -0.15 -7.91 3.75
C THR A 39 -1.51 -7.58 4.34
N SER A 40 -2.54 -8.34 3.98
CA SER A 40 -3.87 -8.21 4.57
C SER A 40 -4.64 -9.52 4.43
N ALA A 41 -5.40 -9.87 5.47
CA ALA A 41 -6.37 -10.97 5.41
C ALA A 41 -7.60 -10.64 4.53
N ASN A 42 -7.82 -9.36 4.23
CA ASN A 42 -8.95 -8.89 3.43
C ASN A 42 -8.64 -8.87 1.93
N ALA A 43 -7.40 -9.18 1.54
CA ALA A 43 -6.99 -9.18 0.15
C ALA A 43 -7.59 -10.35 -0.62
N ASP A 44 -8.15 -10.07 -1.79
CA ASP A 44 -8.47 -11.10 -2.77
C ASP A 44 -7.19 -11.80 -3.23
N ALA A 45 -7.16 -13.13 -3.16
CA ALA A 45 -5.96 -13.93 -3.40
C ALA A 45 -5.44 -13.86 -4.84
N THR A 46 -6.28 -13.47 -5.81
CA THR A 46 -5.90 -13.38 -7.22
C THR A 46 -5.57 -11.95 -7.62
N THR A 47 -6.35 -10.99 -7.15
CA THR A 47 -6.26 -9.60 -7.61
C THR A 47 -5.57 -8.69 -6.62
N SER A 48 -5.37 -9.09 -5.36
CA SER A 48 -4.91 -8.22 -4.26
C SER A 48 -5.83 -7.01 -3.98
N LEU A 49 -7.08 -7.03 -4.47
CA LEU A 49 -8.06 -6.01 -4.10
C LEU A 49 -8.50 -6.24 -2.65
N LEU A 50 -8.42 -5.22 -1.81
CA LEU A 50 -8.83 -5.31 -0.42
C LEU A 50 -10.37 -5.21 -0.34
N LYS A 51 -11.00 -6.20 0.31
CA LYS A 51 -12.44 -6.19 0.56
C LYS A 51 -12.82 -5.04 1.50
N ASN A 52 -14.00 -4.48 1.28
CA ASN A 52 -14.60 -3.53 2.21
C ASN A 52 -15.08 -4.28 3.46
N THR A 53 -14.44 -4.04 4.61
CA THR A 53 -14.80 -4.66 5.89
C THR A 53 -16.12 -4.12 6.44
N ALA A 54 -16.62 -2.99 5.92
CA ALA A 54 -17.93 -2.47 6.26
C ALA A 54 -19.07 -3.10 5.44
N GLU A 55 -18.78 -3.83 4.36
CA GLU A 55 -19.82 -4.43 3.51
C GLU A 55 -20.67 -5.43 4.32
N GLY A 56 -22.00 -5.35 4.16
CA GLY A 56 -22.95 -6.15 4.94
C GLY A 56 -23.35 -5.55 6.30
N ASN A 57 -22.64 -4.52 6.77
CA ASN A 57 -23.05 -3.74 7.95
C ASN A 57 -23.94 -2.55 7.54
N TYR A 58 -24.73 -2.04 8.49
CA TYR A 58 -25.57 -0.86 8.24
C TYR A 58 -24.71 0.34 7.80
N GLY A 59 -25.05 0.92 6.65
CA GLY A 59 -24.31 2.03 6.06
C GLY A 59 -23.02 1.62 5.33
N GLY A 60 -22.72 0.33 5.17
CA GLY A 60 -21.59 -0.15 4.37
C GLY A 60 -21.87 -0.14 2.87
N ALA A 61 -20.89 0.30 2.08
CA ALA A 61 -20.97 0.21 0.63
C ALA A 61 -20.75 -1.24 0.17
N GLY A 62 -21.52 -1.66 -0.83
CA GLY A 62 -21.37 -2.94 -1.50
C GLY A 62 -20.66 -2.83 -2.84
N ASN A 63 -20.11 -3.95 -3.32
CA ASN A 63 -19.43 -4.07 -4.62
C ASN A 63 -18.23 -3.13 -4.83
N VAL A 64 -17.62 -2.62 -3.77
CA VAL A 64 -16.45 -1.73 -3.81
C VAL A 64 -15.37 -2.25 -2.88
N GLY A 65 -14.12 -2.19 -3.33
CA GLY A 65 -12.94 -2.53 -2.54
C GLY A 65 -11.89 -1.43 -2.64
N VAL A 66 -10.78 -1.60 -1.92
CA VAL A 66 -9.65 -0.66 -1.91
C VAL A 66 -8.44 -1.29 -2.59
N ARG A 67 -7.87 -0.54 -3.52
CA ARG A 67 -6.64 -0.89 -4.25
C ARG A 67 -5.48 -0.10 -3.69
N LEU A 68 -4.43 -0.78 -3.25
CA LEU A 68 -3.12 -0.16 -3.05
C LEU A 68 -2.33 -0.10 -4.36
N LEU A 69 -1.59 0.99 -4.51
CA LEU A 69 -0.81 1.34 -5.68
C LEU A 69 0.56 1.85 -5.27
N THR A 70 1.57 1.62 -6.11
CA THR A 70 2.85 2.32 -6.01
C THR A 70 2.68 3.80 -6.37
N GLU A 71 3.69 4.65 -6.12
CA GLU A 71 3.67 6.06 -6.57
C GLU A 71 3.38 6.18 -8.07
N GLY A 72 3.95 5.26 -8.88
CA GLY A 72 3.77 5.12 -10.32
C GLY A 72 2.43 4.52 -10.76
N LEU A 73 1.48 4.32 -9.84
CA LEU A 73 0.13 3.80 -10.09
C LEU A 73 0.06 2.33 -10.54
N ALA A 74 1.15 1.56 -10.36
CA ALA A 74 1.09 0.10 -10.53
C ALA A 74 0.39 -0.53 -9.32
N ASN A 75 -0.33 -1.63 -9.53
CA ASN A 75 -0.98 -2.35 -8.45
C ASN A 75 0.06 -2.94 -7.49
N VAL A 76 -0.13 -2.75 -6.19
CA VAL A 76 0.62 -3.47 -5.17
C VAL A 76 0.03 -4.86 -5.03
N THR A 77 0.86 -5.88 -5.22
CA THR A 77 0.52 -7.28 -4.96
C THR A 77 0.82 -7.61 -3.51
N MET A 78 -0.18 -8.14 -2.80
CA MET A 78 -0.02 -8.47 -1.37
C MET A 78 1.00 -9.60 -1.19
N GLY A 79 1.85 -9.47 -0.18
CA GLY A 79 2.95 -10.41 0.12
C GLY A 79 4.14 -10.30 -0.82
N THR A 80 4.12 -9.38 -1.80
CA THR A 80 5.26 -9.15 -2.71
C THR A 80 6.07 -7.94 -2.26
N GLU A 81 7.40 -8.07 -2.30
CA GLU A 81 8.32 -6.99 -1.97
C GLU A 81 8.26 -5.86 -3.01
N VAL A 82 8.11 -4.62 -2.55
CA VAL A 82 8.25 -3.42 -3.37
C VAL A 82 9.58 -2.75 -3.00
N PRO A 83 10.59 -2.75 -3.89
CA PRO A 83 11.86 -2.11 -3.61
C PRO A 83 11.73 -0.59 -3.64
N VAL A 84 12.44 0.08 -2.74
CA VAL A 84 12.50 1.52 -2.60
C VAL A 84 13.95 1.92 -2.34
N ASP A 85 14.45 2.87 -3.14
CA ASP A 85 15.77 3.46 -2.90
C ASP A 85 15.68 4.47 -1.74
N LEU A 86 16.63 4.36 -0.82
CA LEU A 86 16.84 5.29 0.28
C LEU A 86 18.04 6.19 0.01
N VAL A 87 17.93 7.44 0.44
CA VAL A 87 19.00 8.42 0.38
C VAL A 87 19.80 8.36 1.68
N ALA A 88 21.02 7.82 1.61
CA ALA A 88 21.94 7.58 2.72
C ALA A 88 22.05 8.72 3.75
N GLU A 89 22.14 9.96 3.28
CA GLU A 89 22.38 11.13 4.12
C GLU A 89 21.09 11.82 4.57
N ASN A 90 19.93 11.28 4.18
CA ASN A 90 18.64 11.86 4.50
C ASN A 90 17.99 11.18 5.71
N SER A 91 17.99 11.88 6.83
CA SER A 91 17.35 11.42 8.07
C SER A 91 15.82 11.38 7.98
N TYR A 92 15.21 12.07 7.01
CA TYR A 92 13.75 12.09 6.83
C TYR A 92 13.35 11.75 5.39
N GLN A 93 12.68 10.62 5.23
CA GLN A 93 12.30 10.11 3.91
C GLN A 93 10.82 9.72 3.90
N VAL A 94 10.15 9.99 2.78
CA VAL A 94 8.74 9.64 2.61
C VAL A 94 8.62 8.60 1.50
N LEU A 95 8.22 7.39 1.87
CA LEU A 95 7.88 6.35 0.91
C LEU A 95 6.44 6.57 0.46
N LYS A 96 6.27 6.83 -0.84
CA LYS A 96 4.97 7.24 -1.40
C LYS A 96 4.25 6.06 -2.01
N PHE A 97 3.06 5.81 -1.51
CA PHE A 97 2.09 4.89 -2.07
C PHE A 97 0.79 5.62 -2.32
N LYS A 98 -0.14 4.96 -3.00
CA LYS A 98 -1.48 5.50 -3.23
C LYS A 98 -2.53 4.44 -2.96
N ALA A 99 -3.74 4.88 -2.64
CA ALA A 99 -4.91 4.02 -2.55
C ALA A 99 -6.04 4.56 -3.44
N ARG A 100 -6.88 3.70 -3.98
CA ARG A 100 -8.13 4.12 -4.64
C ARG A 100 -9.24 3.10 -4.41
N MET A 101 -10.48 3.52 -4.55
CA MET A 101 -11.63 2.63 -4.58
C MET A 101 -11.82 2.07 -5.99
N GLU A 102 -12.04 0.75 -6.06
CA GLU A 102 -12.34 0.02 -7.29
C GLU A 102 -13.58 -0.84 -7.09
N ARG A 103 -14.33 -1.07 -8.18
CA ARG A 103 -15.41 -2.06 -8.17
C ARG A 103 -14.81 -3.45 -8.03
N VAL A 104 -15.45 -4.30 -7.22
CA VAL A 104 -14.98 -5.69 -7.00
C VAL A 104 -15.10 -6.56 -8.26
N ALA A 105 -16.08 -6.27 -9.12
CA ALA A 105 -16.30 -7.00 -10.36
C ALA A 105 -16.85 -6.08 -11.45
N THR A 106 -16.58 -6.44 -12.70
CA THR A 106 -17.21 -5.80 -13.86
C THR A 106 -18.70 -6.12 -13.86
N GLY A 107 -19.54 -5.11 -14.08
CA GLY A 107 -20.99 -5.29 -14.16
C GLY A 107 -21.75 -5.22 -12.83
N THR A 108 -21.06 -5.16 -11.67
CA THR A 108 -21.70 -4.94 -10.36
C THR A 108 -21.60 -3.49 -9.91
N ASP A 109 -22.71 -2.77 -9.81
CA ASP A 109 -22.64 -1.35 -9.43
C ASP A 109 -22.33 -1.19 -7.94
N ALA A 110 -21.40 -0.29 -7.65
CA ALA A 110 -21.07 0.08 -6.27
C ALA A 110 -22.29 0.76 -5.63
N THR A 111 -22.62 0.39 -4.40
CA THR A 111 -23.69 1.05 -3.64
C THR A 111 -23.10 2.14 -2.74
N ALA A 112 -23.93 3.12 -2.36
CA ALA A 112 -23.51 4.15 -1.43
C ALA A 112 -23.30 3.59 -0.02
N GLY A 113 -22.26 4.08 0.66
CA GLY A 113 -21.95 3.70 2.04
C GLY A 113 -20.47 3.87 2.37
N ASN A 114 -20.11 3.45 3.57
CA ASN A 114 -18.76 3.48 4.09
C ASN A 114 -17.91 2.41 3.44
N VAL A 115 -16.65 2.77 3.18
CA VAL A 115 -15.59 1.85 2.73
C VAL A 115 -14.48 1.90 3.75
N ALA A 116 -14.16 0.75 4.33
CA ALA A 116 -13.06 0.58 5.27
C ALA A 116 -12.33 -0.73 4.94
N THR A 117 -11.03 -0.75 5.18
CA THR A 117 -10.23 -1.97 5.12
C THR A 117 -8.94 -1.76 5.89
N ASP A 118 -8.27 -2.85 6.22
CA ASP A 118 -7.04 -2.86 6.99
C ASP A 118 -5.92 -3.57 6.22
N VAL A 119 -4.71 -3.04 6.33
CA VAL A 119 -3.50 -3.58 5.70
C VAL A 119 -2.31 -3.33 6.61
N ASN A 120 -1.40 -4.30 6.66
CA ASN A 120 -0.12 -4.19 7.36
C ASN A 120 1.00 -3.95 6.35
N TYR A 121 2.05 -3.26 6.76
CA TYR A 121 3.29 -3.17 5.99
C TYR A 121 4.48 -3.59 6.83
N VAL A 122 5.48 -4.19 6.20
CA VAL A 122 6.77 -4.55 6.79
C VAL A 122 7.88 -3.89 5.98
N LEU A 123 8.85 -3.31 6.68
CA LEU A 123 10.06 -2.72 6.09
C LEU A 123 11.25 -3.65 6.35
N ALA A 124 11.93 -4.04 5.28
CA ALA A 124 13.22 -4.73 5.35
C ALA A 124 14.30 -3.85 4.73
N TYR A 125 15.35 -3.54 5.49
CA TYR A 125 16.43 -2.65 5.07
C TYR A 125 17.60 -3.45 4.49
N GLU A 126 18.21 -2.94 3.40
CA GLU A 126 19.35 -3.56 2.72
C GLU A 126 20.41 -2.54 2.24
#